data_AF-A0AAE8ZTV2-F1
#
_entry.id   AF-A0AAE8ZTV2-F1
#
_cell.length_a   1.000
_cell.length_b   1.000
_cell.length_c   1.000
_cell.angle_alpha   90.00
_cell.angle_beta   90.00
_cell.angle_gamma   90.00
#
_symmetry.space_group_name_H-M   'P 1'
#
loop_
_entity.id
_entity.type
_entity.pdbx_description
1 polymer ?
#
loop_
_entity_poly.entity_id
_entity_poly.type
_entity_poly.pdbx_seq_one_letter_code
_entity_poly.pdbx_strand_id
1 'polypeptide(L)'
;MKTVLVLAALAAVALCLVLPAQRSSLGCQMCELAVKTYEGSADKDVTTIKKDFDAECKKLFHAIPFGTTECDHYVNEKLDPIIKELESGTAPKDVCTKLHECK
;
A
#
# COMPACT_ATOMS: atom_id res chain seq x y z
N MET A 1 -36.09 13.17 -13.33
CA MET A 1 -34.85 13.97 -13.18
C MET A 1 -34.45 14.15 -11.71
N LYS A 2 -35.32 14.69 -10.84
CA LYS A 2 -35.01 14.87 -9.40
C LYS A 2 -34.70 13.57 -8.63
N THR A 3 -35.41 12.49 -8.91
CA THR A 3 -35.18 11.17 -8.27
C THR A 3 -33.84 10.55 -8.65
N VAL A 4 -33.40 10.72 -9.90
CA VAL A 4 -32.11 10.24 -10.40
C VAL A 4 -30.94 11.01 -9.76
N LEU A 5 -31.10 12.33 -9.59
CA LEU A 5 -30.10 13.18 -8.91
C LEU A 5 -29.96 12.81 -7.42
N VAL A 6 -31.06 12.49 -6.74
CA VAL A 6 -31.04 12.06 -5.33
C VAL A 6 -30.37 10.70 -5.17
N LEU A 7 -30.65 9.74 -6.06
CA LEU A 7 -30.01 8.42 -6.04
C LEU A 7 -28.50 8.50 -6.32
N ALA A 8 -28.08 9.35 -7.26
CA ALA A 8 -26.65 9.57 -7.54
C ALA A 8 -25.92 10.23 -6.36
N ALA A 9 -26.55 11.19 -5.69
CA ALA A 9 -26.00 11.84 -4.50
C ALA A 9 -25.84 10.86 -3.32
N LEU A 10 -26.83 9.98 -3.10
CA LEU A 10 -26.77 8.96 -2.05
C LEU A 10 -25.68 7.91 -2.32
N ALA A 11 -25.50 7.50 -3.57
CA ALA A 11 -24.43 6.60 -3.96
C ALA A 11 -23.03 7.22 -3.72
N ALA A 12 -22.83 8.48 -4.11
CA ALA A 12 -21.57 9.19 -3.90
C ALA A 12 -21.18 9.33 -2.42
N VAL A 13 -22.14 9.65 -1.55
CA VAL A 13 -21.91 9.76 -0.09
C VAL A 13 -21.55 8.41 0.53
N ALA A 14 -22.21 7.32 0.11
CA ALA A 14 -21.86 5.98 0.56
C ALA A 14 -20.43 5.61 0.17
N LEU A 15 -20.03 5.85 -1.09
CA LEU A 15 -18.67 5.60 -1.59
C LEU A 15 -17.60 6.36 -0.78
N CYS A 16 -17.84 7.62 -0.42
CA CYS A 16 -16.89 8.42 0.36
C CYS A 16 -16.59 7.86 1.76
N LEU A 17 -17.52 7.14 2.40
CA LEU A 17 -17.33 6.57 3.73
C LEU A 17 -16.59 5.21 3.71
N VAL A 18 -16.73 4.42 2.64
CA VAL A 18 -16.08 3.10 2.50
C VAL A 18 -14.66 3.20 1.94
N LEU A 19 -14.38 4.19 1.08
CA LEU A 19 -13.07 4.41 0.45
C LEU A 19 -11.89 4.56 1.43
N PRO A 20 -11.97 5.33 2.54
CA PRO A 20 -10.82 5.50 3.43
C PRO A 20 -10.43 4.22 4.17
N ALA A 21 -11.39 3.40 4.60
CA ALA A 21 -11.10 2.13 5.27
C ALA A 21 -10.45 1.11 4.33
N GLN A 22 -10.92 1.04 3.07
CA GLN A 22 -10.34 0.13 2.07
C GLN A 22 -8.93 0.56 1.64
N ARG A 23 -8.66 1.87 1.53
CA ARG A 23 -7.30 2.37 1.27
C ARG A 23 -6.34 2.07 2.42
N SER A 24 -6.76 2.23 3.67
CA SER A 24 -5.94 1.85 4.83
C SER A 24 -5.64 0.35 4.84
N SER A 25 -6.57 -0.50 4.39
CA SER A 25 -6.33 -1.95 4.29
C SER A 25 -5.36 -2.34 3.17
N LEU A 26 -5.42 -1.67 2.01
CA LEU A 26 -4.47 -1.92 0.91
C LEU A 26 -3.07 -1.38 1.26
N GLY A 27 -2.97 -0.14 1.75
CA GLY A 27 -1.70 0.47 2.16
C GLY A 27 -0.99 -0.33 3.25
N CYS A 28 -1.75 -0.85 4.22
CA CYS A 28 -1.22 -1.74 5.24
C CYS A 28 -0.63 -3.04 4.64
N GLN A 29 -1.36 -3.71 3.75
CA GLN A 29 -0.86 -4.92 3.08
C GLN A 29 0.38 -4.66 2.22
N MET A 30 0.42 -3.52 1.51
CA MET A 30 1.60 -3.09 0.76
C MET A 30 2.79 -2.84 1.68
N CYS A 31 2.57 -2.18 2.82
CA CYS A 31 3.63 -1.94 3.78
C CYS A 31 4.15 -3.25 4.39
N GLU A 32 3.28 -4.16 4.80
CA GLU A 32 3.68 -5.46 5.35
C GLU A 32 4.46 -6.28 4.32
N LEU A 33 4.05 -6.24 3.05
CA LEU A 33 4.79 -6.87 1.97
C LEU A 33 6.18 -6.24 1.80
N ALA A 34 6.28 -4.91 1.85
CA ALA A 34 7.56 -4.20 1.76
C ALA A 34 8.52 -4.58 2.90
N VAL A 35 8.01 -4.61 4.13
CA VAL A 35 8.75 -5.03 5.32
C VAL A 35 9.23 -6.47 5.17
N LYS A 36 8.35 -7.38 4.76
CA LYS A 36 8.69 -8.79 4.55
C LYS A 36 9.74 -8.99 3.46
N THR A 37 9.64 -8.24 2.36
CA THR A 37 10.62 -8.26 1.28
C THR A 37 11.98 -7.78 1.79
N TYR A 38 12.01 -6.73 2.61
CA TYR A 38 13.23 -6.22 3.23
C TYR A 38 13.87 -7.24 4.18
N GLU A 39 13.09 -7.87 5.08
CA GLU A 39 13.62 -8.91 5.99
C GLU A 39 14.23 -10.10 5.22
N GLY A 40 13.65 -10.46 4.07
CA GLY A 40 14.15 -11.53 3.20
C GLY A 40 15.36 -11.16 2.34
N SER A 41 15.86 -9.93 2.44
CA SER A 41 16.85 -9.37 1.51
C SER A 41 18.12 -8.84 2.18
N ALA A 42 18.55 -9.50 3.27
CA ALA A 42 19.67 -9.14 4.16
C ALA A 42 20.99 -8.64 3.51
N ASP A 43 21.25 -8.93 2.23
CA ASP A 43 22.45 -8.49 1.50
C ASP A 43 22.14 -7.83 0.13
N LYS A 44 20.87 -7.49 -0.13
CA LYS A 44 20.47 -6.90 -1.41
C LYS A 44 20.51 -5.39 -1.34
N ASP A 45 20.92 -4.78 -2.44
CA ASP A 45 20.80 -3.34 -2.61
C ASP A 45 19.33 -2.92 -2.71
N VAL A 46 19.05 -1.66 -2.33
CA VAL A 46 17.70 -1.07 -2.35
C VAL A 46 17.03 -1.21 -3.71
N THR A 47 17.77 -1.17 -4.83
CA THR A 47 17.17 -1.30 -6.16
C THR A 47 16.64 -2.72 -6.39
N THR A 48 17.33 -3.73 -5.88
CA THR A 48 16.86 -5.11 -5.94
C THR A 48 15.65 -5.34 -5.03
N ILE A 49 15.64 -4.76 -3.83
CA ILE A 49 14.47 -4.80 -2.91
C ILE A 49 13.24 -4.17 -3.58
N LYS A 50 13.40 -3.02 -4.24
CA LYS A 50 12.33 -2.36 -5.00
C LYS A 50 11.75 -3.25 -6.09
N LYS A 51 12.60 -3.96 -6.84
CA LYS A 51 12.17 -4.89 -7.90
C LYS A 51 11.45 -6.11 -7.35
N ASP A 52 11.98 -6.70 -6.28
CA ASP A 52 11.38 -7.87 -5.63
C ASP A 52 10.00 -7.52 -5.06
N PHE A 53 9.88 -6.35 -4.42
CA PHE A 53 8.61 -5.82 -3.96
C PHE A 53 7.63 -5.59 -5.11
N ASP A 54 8.04 -4.90 -6.18
CA ASP A 54 7.18 -4.60 -7.33
C ASP A 54 6.62 -5.88 -7.97
N ALA A 55 7.48 -6.90 -8.15
CA ALA A 55 7.10 -8.18 -8.73
C ALA A 55 6.06 -8.92 -7.86
N GLU A 56 6.30 -9.05 -6.56
CA GLU A 56 5.36 -9.70 -5.65
C GLU A 56 4.08 -8.88 -5.45
N CYS A 57 4.20 -7.55 -5.43
CA CYS A 57 3.07 -6.65 -5.34
C CYS A 57 2.14 -6.82 -6.55
N LYS A 58 2.67 -6.73 -7.77
CA LYS A 58 1.88 -6.91 -8.99
C LYS A 58 1.23 -8.29 -9.05
N LYS A 59 1.93 -9.32 -8.57
CA LYS A 59 1.41 -10.68 -8.50
C LYS A 59 0.28 -10.83 -7.46
N LEU A 60 0.38 -10.19 -6.30
CA LEU A 60 -0.64 -10.23 -5.25
C LEU A 60 -1.88 -9.41 -5.63
N PHE A 61 -1.67 -8.25 -6.25
CA PHE A 61 -2.73 -7.27 -6.51
C PHE A 61 -3.19 -7.23 -7.98
N HIS A 62 -2.78 -8.17 -8.83
CA HIS A 62 -3.19 -8.22 -10.25
C HIS A 62 -4.71 -8.27 -10.44
N ALA A 63 -5.43 -8.85 -9.49
CA ALA A 63 -6.88 -8.98 -9.54
C ALA A 63 -7.62 -7.71 -9.12
N ILE A 64 -6.91 -6.72 -8.54
CA ILE A 64 -7.49 -5.46 -8.09
C ILE A 64 -7.41 -4.45 -9.24
N PRO A 65 -8.51 -3.78 -9.61
CA PRO A 65 -8.48 -2.66 -10.55
C PRO A 65 -7.47 -1.60 -10.08
N PHE A 66 -6.54 -1.25 -10.96
CA PHE A 66 -5.43 -0.32 -10.67
C PHE A 66 -4.40 -0.81 -9.62
N GLY A 67 -4.48 -2.06 -9.17
CA GLY A 67 -3.56 -2.61 -8.16
C GLY A 67 -2.09 -2.60 -8.61
N THR A 68 -1.83 -2.96 -9.86
CA THR A 68 -0.46 -2.92 -10.42
C THR A 68 0.09 -1.50 -10.56
N THR A 69 -0.77 -0.53 -10.92
CA THR A 69 -0.40 0.89 -10.97
C THR A 69 -0.13 1.43 -9.57
N GLU A 70 -0.90 1.00 -8.56
CA GLU A 70 -0.64 1.36 -7.17
C GLU A 70 0.68 0.75 -6.69
N CYS A 71 1.04 -0.48 -7.11
CA CYS A 71 2.38 -1.05 -6.83
C CYS A 71 3.51 -0.16 -7.36
N ASP A 72 3.41 0.28 -8.62
CA ASP A 72 4.38 1.18 -9.23
C ASP A 72 4.49 2.49 -8.44
N HIS A 73 3.35 3.06 -8.07
CA HIS A 73 3.31 4.28 -7.25
C HIS A 73 3.92 4.07 -5.86
N TYR A 74 3.64 2.95 -5.22
CA TYR A 74 4.13 2.60 -3.90
C TYR A 74 5.66 2.42 -3.88
N VAL A 75 6.23 1.78 -4.90
CA VAL A 75 7.69 1.65 -5.07
C VAL A 75 8.39 3.00 -5.12
N ASN A 76 7.78 3.98 -5.81
CA ASN A 76 8.40 5.29 -6.03
C ASN A 76 8.21 6.25 -4.85
N GLU A 77 7.05 6.20 -4.19
CA GLU A 77 6.67 7.21 -3.19
C GLU A 77 6.80 6.71 -1.74
N LYS A 78 6.68 5.41 -1.50
CA LYS A 78 6.46 4.83 -0.15
C LYS A 78 7.51 3.83 0.28
N LEU A 79 8.19 3.16 -0.64
CA LEU A 79 9.11 2.08 -0.29
C LEU A 79 10.41 2.58 0.36
N ASP A 80 10.93 3.73 -0.07
CA ASP A 80 12.14 4.34 0.51
C ASP A 80 12.02 4.69 2.00
N PRO A 81 10.96 5.39 2.46
CA PRO A 81 10.80 5.67 3.90
C PRO A 81 10.61 4.39 4.74
N ILE A 82 10.00 3.33 4.20
CA ILE A 82 9.88 2.04 4.88
C ILE A 82 11.26 1.42 5.09
N ILE A 83 12.07 1.36 4.03
CA ILE A 83 13.44 0.82 4.08
C ILE A 83 14.28 1.61 5.08
N LYS A 84 14.23 2.94 5.04
CA LYS A 84 14.97 3.80 5.97
C LYS A 84 14.59 3.57 7.43
N GLU A 85 13.31 3.33 7.69
CA GLU A 85 12.80 3.07 9.04
C GLU A 85 13.33 1.71 9.56
N LEU A 86 13.36 0.69 8.70
CA LEU A 86 13.94 -0.63 9.01
C LEU A 86 15.46 -0.53 9.24
N GLU A 87 16.19 0.20 8.40
CA GLU A 87 17.63 0.46 8.57
C GLU A 87 17.94 1.23 9.86
N SER A 88 17.02 2.08 10.32
CA SER A 88 17.17 2.81 11.59
C SER A 88 16.95 1.94 12.83
N GLY A 89 16.58 0.66 12.65
CA GLY A 89 16.38 -0.30 13.72
C GLY A 89 14.95 -0.36 14.26
N THR A 90 13.99 0.27 13.61
CA THR A 90 12.57 0.12 13.97
C THR A 90 12.11 -1.30 13.66
N ALA A 91 11.40 -1.89 14.62
CA ALA A 91 10.94 -3.26 14.46
C ALA A 91 9.99 -3.36 13.26
N PRO A 92 10.16 -4.37 12.39
CA PRO A 92 9.31 -4.66 11.22
C PRO A 92 7.81 -4.48 11.45
N LYS A 93 7.31 -5.03 12.57
CA LYS A 93 5.91 -4.94 13.02
C LYS A 93 5.42 -3.54 13.36
N ASP A 94 6.32 -2.62 13.69
CA ASP A 94 6.01 -1.27 14.15
C ASP A 94 6.16 -0.24 13.02
N VAL A 95 6.89 -0.56 11.94
CA VAL A 95 7.14 0.35 10.80
C VAL A 95 5.83 0.79 10.15
N CYS A 96 4.95 -0.14 9.83
CA CYS A 96 3.71 0.17 9.09
C CYS A 96 2.71 0.98 9.91
N THR A 97 2.68 0.77 11.23
CA THR A 97 1.89 1.58 12.15
C THR A 97 2.50 2.98 12.33
N LYS A 98 3.82 3.06 12.44
CA LYS A 98 4.57 4.32 12.59
C LYS A 98 4.44 5.23 11.37
N LEU A 99 4.40 4.64 10.17
CA LEU A 99 4.17 5.36 8.91
C LEU A 99 2.68 5.59 8.61
N HIS A 100 1.78 5.20 9.51
CA HIS A 100 0.34 5.33 9.38
C HIS A 100 -0.27 4.59 8.17
N GLU A 101 0.44 3.59 7.65
CA GLU A 101 -0.06 2.71 6.59
C GLU A 101 -1.03 1.67 7.18
N CYS A 102 -0.75 1.19 8.39
CA CYS A 102 -1.67 0.38 9.21
C CYS A 102 -2.23 1.24 10.36
N LYS A 103 -3.54 1.16 10.59
CA LYS A 103 -4.24 1.77 11.73
C LYS A 103 -4.84 0.71 12.64
#